data_AF-G4FPE5-F1
#
_entry.id   AF-G4FPE5-F1
#
_cell.length_a   1.000
_cell.length_b   1.000
_cell.length_c   1.000
_cell.angle_alpha   90.00
_cell.angle_beta   90.00
_cell.angle_gamma   90.00
#
_symmetry.space_group_name_H-M   'P 1'
#
loop_
_entity.id
_entity.type
_entity.pdbx_description
1 polymer ?
#
loop_
_entity_poly.entity_id
_entity_poly.type
_entity_poly.pdbx_seq_one_letter_code
_entity_poly.pdbx_strand_id
1 'polypeptide(L)'
;MMIYYLVFCSLLIPVNLWAAITPHLHSDLSMQILHATSTLILLPLLVSLWTQRKRLNHFISFILSTFLSVMMVINTWIAFMGMGVRNGWIDHLFLALAATSVEAYFLCMPIPAAEKLEQAEGIDSA
;
A
#
# COMPACT_ATOMS: atom_id res chain seq x y z
N MET A 1 -5.56 -2.82 -15.57
CA MET A 1 -5.94 -1.95 -14.43
C MET A 1 -4.98 -2.01 -13.24
N MET A 2 -4.09 -3.02 -13.13
CA MET A 2 -3.12 -3.14 -12.03
C MET A 2 -1.94 -2.14 -12.12
N ILE A 3 -1.53 -1.77 -13.33
CA ILE A 3 -0.47 -0.77 -13.56
C ILE A 3 -0.82 0.61 -13.00
N TYR A 4 -2.05 1.10 -13.23
CA TYR A 4 -2.46 2.40 -12.68
C TYR A 4 -2.41 2.42 -11.16
N TYR A 5 -2.87 1.34 -10.53
CA TYR A 5 -2.81 1.19 -9.08
C TYR A 5 -1.37 1.21 -8.54
N LEU A 6 -0.43 0.54 -9.21
CA LEU A 6 0.99 0.59 -8.86
C LEU A 6 1.59 1.98 -9.06
N VAL A 7 1.25 2.67 -10.15
CA VAL A 7 1.70 4.06 -10.37
C VAL A 7 1.19 4.97 -9.26
N PHE A 8 -0.07 4.83 -8.83
CA PHE A 8 -0.61 5.58 -7.70
C PHE A 8 0.08 5.24 -6.37
N CYS A 9 0.37 3.96 -6.10
CA CYS A 9 1.20 3.56 -4.96
C CYS A 9 2.59 4.21 -5.02
N SER A 10 3.22 4.21 -6.20
CA SER A 10 4.54 4.78 -6.43
C SER A 10 4.59 6.27 -6.15
N LEU A 11 3.52 7.00 -6.48
CA LEU A 11 3.39 8.43 -6.18
C LEU A 11 3.15 8.71 -4.70
N LEU A 12 2.47 7.80 -3.98
CA LEU A 12 2.25 7.94 -2.54
C LEU A 12 3.53 7.77 -1.72
N ILE A 13 4.51 7.00 -2.18
CA ILE A 13 5.80 6.83 -1.49
C ILE A 13 6.54 8.16 -1.32
N PRO A 14 6.89 8.91 -2.39
CA PRO A 14 7.60 10.18 -2.28
C PRO A 14 6.74 11.26 -1.64
N VAL A 15 5.42 11.26 -1.84
CA VAL A 15 4.52 12.24 -1.20
C VAL A 15 4.49 12.05 0.32
N ASN A 16 4.42 10.81 0.81
CA ASN A 16 4.50 10.53 2.23
C ASN A 16 5.91 10.78 2.80
N LEU A 17 6.98 10.43 2.08
CA LEU A 17 8.34 10.79 2.49
C LEU A 17 8.52 12.31 2.58
N TRP A 18 7.99 13.05 1.62
CA TRP A 18 8.03 14.50 1.60
C TRP A 18 7.26 15.10 2.79
N ALA A 19 6.07 14.58 3.08
CA ALA A 19 5.27 14.97 4.25
C ALA A 19 6.00 14.69 5.58
N ALA A 20 6.76 13.59 5.65
CA ALA A 20 7.59 13.27 6.81
C ALA A 20 8.77 14.24 7.00
N ILE A 21 9.41 14.68 5.90
CA ILE A 21 10.59 15.58 5.95
C ILE A 21 10.17 17.04 6.15
N THR A 22 8.99 17.45 5.68
CA THR A 22 8.54 18.85 5.68
C THR A 22 7.26 19.08 6.51
N PRO A 23 7.20 18.69 7.80
CA PRO A 23 5.97 18.68 8.59
C PRO A 23 5.32 20.06 8.80
N HIS A 24 6.04 21.15 8.53
CA HIS A 24 5.59 22.53 8.79
C HIS A 24 4.96 23.23 7.57
N LEU A 25 4.90 22.58 6.40
CA LEU A 25 4.45 23.19 5.15
C LEU A 25 3.09 22.67 4.64
N HIS A 26 2.44 21.77 5.37
CA HIS A 26 1.19 21.12 4.95
C HIS A 26 -0.01 21.68 5.71
N SER A 27 -1.16 21.80 5.03
CA SER A 27 -2.42 22.17 5.67
C SER A 27 -3.09 20.95 6.28
N ASP A 28 -3.87 21.13 7.35
CA ASP A 28 -4.62 20.04 7.99
C ASP A 28 -5.50 19.26 7.00
N LEU A 29 -6.12 19.97 6.05
CA LEU A 29 -6.94 19.38 4.98
C LEU A 29 -6.10 18.49 4.05
N SER A 30 -4.93 18.97 3.62
CA SER A 30 -4.04 18.18 2.75
C SER A 30 -3.55 16.90 3.43
N MET A 31 -3.31 16.95 4.75
CA MET A 31 -2.90 15.80 5.53
C MET A 31 -4.03 14.78 5.67
N GLN A 32 -5.25 15.23 5.99
CA GLN A 32 -6.42 14.35 6.04
C GLN A 32 -6.67 13.65 4.69
N ILE A 33 -6.59 14.38 3.58
CA ILE A 33 -6.75 13.81 2.24
C ILE A 33 -5.65 12.80 1.92
N LEU A 34 -4.40 13.10 2.27
CA LEU A 34 -3.28 12.19 2.06
C LEU A 34 -3.46 10.87 2.83
N HIS A 35 -3.86 10.94 4.11
CA HIS A 35 -4.12 9.75 4.92
C HIS A 35 -5.36 8.98 4.43
N ALA A 36 -6.44 9.66 4.02
CA ALA A 36 -7.63 9.04 3.45
C ALA A 36 -7.32 8.29 2.15
N THR A 37 -6.59 8.95 1.24
CA THR A 37 -6.18 8.37 -0.05
C THR A 37 -5.26 7.17 0.15
N SER A 38 -4.29 7.29 1.06
CA SER A 38 -3.39 6.18 1.40
C SER A 38 -4.15 5.00 2.01
N THR A 39 -5.13 5.26 2.88
CA THR A 39 -5.97 4.21 3.49
C THR A 39 -6.78 3.45 2.43
N LEU A 40 -7.37 4.18 1.47
CA LEU A 40 -8.11 3.59 0.35
C LEU A 40 -7.22 2.67 -0.50
N ILE A 41 -5.97 3.07 -0.72
CA ILE A 41 -5.00 2.29 -1.50
C ILE A 41 -4.44 1.09 -0.70
N LEU A 42 -4.41 1.13 0.63
CA LEU A 42 -3.96 -0.03 1.43
C LEU A 42 -5.01 -1.14 1.54
N LEU A 43 -6.29 -0.79 1.38
CA LEU A 43 -7.44 -1.69 1.54
C LEU A 43 -7.40 -2.92 0.60
N PRO A 44 -7.15 -2.77 -0.73
CA PRO A 44 -7.06 -3.90 -1.65
C PRO A 44 -5.91 -4.84 -1.32
N LEU A 45 -4.77 -4.31 -0.84
CA LEU A 45 -3.65 -5.14 -0.41
C LEU A 45 -4.02 -5.98 0.82
N LEU A 46 -4.66 -5.37 1.82
CA LEU A 46 -5.08 -6.07 3.03
C LEU A 46 -6.06 -7.20 2.69
N VAL A 47 -7.03 -6.94 1.80
CA VAL A 47 -7.96 -7.95 1.28
C VAL A 47 -7.20 -9.05 0.54
N SER A 48 -6.27 -8.70 -0.35
CA SER A 48 -5.48 -9.70 -1.10
C SER A 48 -4.63 -10.58 -0.19
N LEU A 49 -3.99 -10.02 0.83
CA LEU A 49 -3.23 -10.77 1.83
C LEU A 49 -4.14 -11.70 2.65
N TRP A 50 -5.36 -11.27 2.96
CA TRP A 50 -6.33 -12.08 3.70
C TRP A 50 -6.86 -13.24 2.86
N THR A 51 -7.21 -13.00 1.60
CA THR A 51 -7.75 -14.01 0.69
C THR A 51 -6.66 -14.98 0.20
N GLN A 52 -5.45 -14.49 -0.05
CA GLN A 52 -4.34 -15.30 -0.59
C GLN A 52 -3.34 -15.76 0.50
N ARG A 53 -3.76 -15.78 1.77
CA ARG A 53 -2.94 -16.14 2.94
C ARG A 53 -2.23 -17.50 2.82
N LYS A 54 -2.76 -18.42 2.00
CA LYS A 54 -2.18 -19.75 1.75
C LYS A 54 -1.02 -19.76 0.75
N ARG A 55 -0.88 -18.71 -0.06
CA ARG A 55 0.09 -18.65 -1.18
C ARG A 55 1.39 -17.94 -0.79
N LEU A 56 1.33 -17.08 0.22
CA LEU A 56 2.49 -16.40 0.81
C LEU A 56 2.93 -17.11 2.09
N ASN A 57 4.21 -16.98 2.45
CA ASN A 57 4.74 -17.55 3.69
C ASN A 57 3.90 -17.06 4.89
N HIS A 58 3.31 -17.99 5.66
CA HIS A 58 2.27 -17.70 6.65
C HIS A 58 2.72 -16.64 7.67
N PHE A 59 4.00 -16.67 8.02
CA PHE A 59 4.63 -15.72 8.94
C PHE A 59 4.71 -14.30 8.36
N ILE A 60 5.15 -14.16 7.12
CA ILE A 60 5.27 -12.87 6.42
C ILE A 60 3.88 -12.25 6.22
N SER A 61 2.91 -13.07 5.77
CA SER A 61 1.52 -12.62 5.61
C SER A 61 0.89 -12.19 6.93
N PHE A 62 1.19 -12.87 8.04
CA PHE A 62 0.71 -12.50 9.37
C PHE A 62 1.25 -11.14 9.83
N ILE A 63 2.55 -10.91 9.69
CA ILE A 63 3.20 -9.63 10.06
C ILE A 63 2.65 -8.49 9.20
N LEU A 64 2.65 -8.65 7.88
CA LEU A 64 2.15 -7.64 6.94
C LEU A 64 0.69 -7.31 7.18
N SER A 65 -0.16 -8.32 7.37
CA SER A 65 -1.59 -8.11 7.65
C SER A 65 -1.82 -7.36 8.95
N THR A 66 -1.07 -7.69 10.00
CA THR A 66 -1.13 -6.99 11.29
C THR A 66 -0.69 -5.53 11.13
N PHE A 67 0.46 -5.30 10.48
CA PHE A 67 0.97 -3.96 10.20
C PHE A 67 -0.02 -3.11 9.40
N LEU A 68 -0.56 -3.65 8.30
CA LEU A 68 -1.55 -2.97 7.46
C LEU A 68 -2.84 -2.67 8.22
N SER A 69 -3.31 -3.59 9.06
CA SER A 69 -4.52 -3.39 9.86
C SER A 69 -4.35 -2.23 10.84
N VAL A 70 -3.21 -2.19 11.55
CA VAL A 70 -2.87 -1.09 12.46
C VAL A 70 -2.79 0.23 11.70
N MET A 71 -2.09 0.25 10.57
CA MET A 71 -2.01 1.45 9.72
C MET A 71 -3.39 1.90 9.24
N MET A 72 -4.27 0.98 8.83
CA MET A 72 -5.60 1.32 8.35
C MET A 72 -6.44 2.00 9.45
N VAL A 73 -6.42 1.47 10.67
CA VAL A 73 -7.16 2.04 11.81
C VAL A 73 -6.62 3.42 12.18
N ILE A 74 -5.30 3.54 12.33
CA ILE A 74 -4.65 4.81 12.72
C ILE A 74 -4.87 5.88 11.65
N ASN A 75 -4.67 5.56 10.37
CA ASN A 75 -4.86 6.52 9.29
C ASN A 75 -6.31 6.92 9.08
N THR A 76 -7.26 6.00 9.29
CA THR A 76 -8.69 6.34 9.24
C THR A 76 -9.00 7.34 10.35
N TRP A 77 -8.49 7.11 11.56
CA TRP A 77 -8.66 8.05 12.67
C TRP A 77 -8.07 9.43 12.35
N ILE A 78 -6.83 9.47 11.84
CA ILE A 78 -6.15 10.72 11.44
C ILE A 78 -6.90 11.43 10.30
N ALA A 79 -7.45 10.68 9.35
CA ALA A 79 -8.23 11.27 8.25
C ALA A 79 -9.52 11.96 8.74
N PHE A 80 -10.13 11.49 9.84
CA PHE A 80 -11.33 12.09 10.41
C PHE A 80 -11.05 13.20 11.45
N MET A 81 -10.04 13.03 12.29
CA MET A 81 -9.73 13.96 13.39
C MET A 81 -8.63 14.97 13.06
N GLY A 82 -7.89 14.76 11.95
CA GLY A 82 -6.66 15.47 11.67
C GLY A 82 -5.46 14.94 12.46
N MET A 83 -4.25 15.36 12.10
CA MET A 83 -3.04 15.00 12.83
C MET A 83 -2.91 15.84 14.10
N GLY A 84 -3.50 15.36 15.19
CA GLY A 84 -3.37 15.96 16.52
C GLY A 84 -2.07 15.58 17.27
N VAL A 85 -1.08 14.97 16.59
CA VAL A 85 0.05 14.30 17.24
C VAL A 85 1.38 14.94 16.83
N ARG A 86 2.21 15.29 17.83
CA ARG A 86 3.52 15.96 17.66
C ARG A 86 4.53 15.16 16.81
N ASN A 87 4.33 13.85 16.66
CA ASN A 87 5.21 12.95 15.92
C ASN A 87 4.57 12.36 14.65
N GLY A 88 3.58 13.04 14.04
CA GLY A 88 2.89 12.55 12.83
C GLY A 88 3.79 12.26 11.63
N TRP A 89 5.02 12.80 11.60
CA TRP A 89 6.04 12.43 10.60
C TRP A 89 6.37 10.93 10.58
N ILE A 90 6.27 10.24 11.73
CA ILE A 90 6.48 8.79 11.85
C ILE A 90 5.36 8.04 11.12
N ASP A 91 4.12 8.52 11.21
CA ASP A 91 2.98 7.90 10.53
C ASP A 91 3.16 7.95 9.01
N HIS A 92 3.67 9.05 8.48
CA HIS A 92 4.02 9.17 7.06
C HIS A 92 5.15 8.22 6.64
N LEU A 93 6.16 8.03 7.49
CA LEU A 93 7.23 7.06 7.22
C LEU A 93 6.66 5.63 7.13
N PHE A 94 5.78 5.25 8.06
CA PHE A 94 5.10 3.96 8.00
C PHE A 94 4.15 3.85 6.80
N LEU A 95 3.51 4.95 6.38
CA LEU A 95 2.65 4.98 5.20
C LEU A 95 3.45 4.75 3.91
N ALA A 96 4.62 5.36 3.80
CA ALA A 96 5.54 5.12 2.70
C ALA A 96 6.02 3.65 2.70
N LEU A 97 6.41 3.10 3.85
CA LEU A 97 6.77 1.68 3.97
C LEU A 97 5.62 0.75 3.59
N ALA A 98 4.39 1.09 3.96
CA ALA A 98 3.20 0.34 3.61
C ALA A 98 2.97 0.36 2.09
N ALA A 99 3.07 1.52 1.45
CA ALA A 99 2.96 1.65 -0.02
C ALA A 99 4.07 0.89 -0.75
N THR A 100 5.32 0.94 -0.27
CA THR A 100 6.43 0.13 -0.81
C THR A 100 6.14 -1.37 -0.66
N SER A 101 5.54 -1.77 0.46
CA SER A 101 5.15 -3.17 0.67
C SER A 101 4.06 -3.63 -0.31
N VAL A 102 3.14 -2.73 -0.70
CA VAL A 102 2.15 -2.98 -1.77
C VAL A 102 2.85 -3.23 -3.09
N GLU A 103 3.73 -2.31 -3.51
CA GLU A 103 4.47 -2.47 -4.76
C GLU A 103 5.29 -3.76 -4.76
N ALA A 104 6.05 -4.00 -3.69
CA ALA A 104 6.84 -5.22 -3.55
C ALA A 104 5.97 -6.48 -3.60
N TYR A 105 4.81 -6.50 -2.93
CA TYR A 105 3.91 -7.64 -2.95
C TYR A 105 3.39 -7.93 -4.36
N PHE A 106 2.95 -6.91 -5.09
CA PHE A 106 2.39 -7.09 -6.44
C PHE A 106 3.47 -7.34 -7.51
N LEU A 107 4.65 -6.74 -7.38
CA LEU A 107 5.79 -6.96 -8.29
C LEU A 107 6.46 -8.32 -8.07
N CYS A 108 6.57 -8.77 -6.82
CA CYS A 108 7.18 -10.06 -6.48
C CYS A 108 6.16 -11.22 -6.49
N MET A 109 4.86 -10.95 -6.61
CA MET A 109 3.89 -12.03 -6.81
C MET A 109 4.14 -12.69 -8.17
N PRO A 110 4.44 -13.99 -8.22
CA PRO A 110 4.59 -14.67 -9.51
C PRO A 110 3.25 -14.61 -10.25
N ILE A 111 3.29 -14.23 -11.52
CA ILE A 111 2.14 -14.23 -12.41
C ILE A 111 1.43 -15.59 -12.28
N PRO A 112 0.09 -15.63 -12.06
CA PRO A 112 -0.63 -16.89 -11.94
C PRO A 112 -0.36 -17.73 -13.19
N ALA A 113 -0.05 -19.02 -12.99
CA ALA A 113 0.37 -19.94 -14.05
C ALA A 113 -0.58 -20.04 -15.27
N ALA A 114 -1.81 -19.54 -15.13
CA ALA A 114 -2.77 -19.40 -16.22
C ALA A 114 -2.26 -18.48 -17.36
N GLU A 115 -1.61 -17.36 -17.04
CA GLU A 115 -1.02 -16.47 -18.06
C GLU A 115 0.20 -17.12 -18.73
N LYS A 116 0.90 -18.00 -18.00
CA LYS A 116 2.06 -18.74 -18.51
C LYS A 116 1.69 -19.81 -19.53
N LEU A 117 0.48 -20.37 -19.44
CA LEU A 117 -0.06 -21.32 -20.42
C LEU A 117 -0.56 -20.60 -21.67
N GLU A 118 -1.25 -19.47 -21.52
CA GLU A 118 -1.74 -18.67 -22.66
C GLU A 118 -0.58 -18.10 -23.50
N GLN A 119 0.52 -17.72 -22.83
CA GLN A 119 1.75 -17.25 -23.50
C GLN A 119 2.59 -18.39 -24.10
N ALA A 120 2.43 -19.64 -23.64
CA ALA A 120 3.07 -20.82 -24.24
C ALA A 120 2.26 -21.33 -25.45
N GLU A 121 0.92 -21.41 -25.34
CA GLU A 121 0.04 -21.81 -26.45
C GLU A 121 0.03 -20.79 -27.61
N GLY A 122 0.27 -19.50 -27.32
CA GLY A 122 0.41 -18.46 -28.34
C GLY A 122 1.76 -18.44 -29.08
N ILE A 123 2.79 -19.13 -28.57
CA ILE A 123 4.10 -19.24 -29.23
C ILE A 123 4.16 -20.50 -30.11
N ASP A 124 3.43 -21.55 -29.76
CA ASP A 124 3.41 -22.81 -30.50
C ASP A 124 2.46 -22.79 -31.72
N SER A 125 1.76 -21.68 -31.95
CA SER A 125 0.77 -21.50 -33.02
C SER A 125 1.13 -20.43 -34.07
N ALA A 126 2.39 -19.96 -34.10
CA ALA A 126 2.94 -19.07 -35.14
C ALA A 126 4.04 -19.78 -35.96
#